data_AF-A0A7W6E752-F1
#
_entry.id   AF-A0A7W6E752-F1
#
_cell.length_a   1.000
_cell.length_b   1.000
_cell.length_c   1.000
_cell.angle_alpha   90.00
_cell.angle_beta   90.00
_cell.angle_gamma   90.00
#
_symmetry.space_group_name_H-M   'P 1'
#
loop_
_entity.id
_entity.type
_entity.pdbx_description
1 polymer ?
#
loop_
_entity_poly.entity_id
_entity_poly.type
_entity_poly.pdbx_seq_one_letter_code
_entity_poly.pdbx_strand_id
1 'polypeptide(L)'
;MWEKCCAAAMLLVLCCGLFSPAQAHSPYFGQREKINSPDFEAIEFAVLYGDGIIFSNPAQVVVFDSEGHLLAATPLSTALLIRCDRSDVQPTCLAYDELQGIVFEPEYEKWAQGRIIEEEGRPPRDAYPEYLDIEYGFAQRPATFIEKISFSAVSMVNSPIATLLSVLWWAIAWSFVARPFWRWKRNGLQIIPLKGWSAALTVLSILAFLGMSFLAACAWLIQPYSIHFLFFVFILGAVIAVVLTRRKAVVEAD
;
A
#
# COMPACT_ATOMS: atom_id res chain seq x y z
N MET A 1 34.13 -14.30 6.20
CA MET A 1 33.92 -13.70 4.86
C MET A 1 32.44 -13.40 4.58
N TRP A 2 31.50 -14.17 5.12
CA TRP A 2 30.05 -13.96 4.96
C TRP A 2 29.48 -12.71 5.67
N GLU A 3 30.06 -12.31 6.81
CA GLU A 3 29.60 -11.16 7.60
C GLU A 3 29.84 -9.81 6.92
N LYS A 4 30.86 -9.72 6.04
CA LYS A 4 31.16 -8.49 5.29
C LYS A 4 30.21 -8.29 4.10
N CYS A 5 29.66 -9.37 3.53
CA CYS A 5 28.70 -9.29 2.42
C CYS A 5 27.30 -8.85 2.89
N CYS A 6 26.87 -9.26 4.09
CA CYS A 6 25.57 -8.84 4.63
C CYS A 6 25.54 -7.36 5.03
N ALA A 7 26.63 -6.85 5.62
CA ALA A 7 26.73 -5.43 5.97
C ALA A 7 26.79 -4.53 4.73
N ALA A 8 27.49 -4.95 3.67
CA ALA A 8 27.58 -4.21 2.42
C ALA A 8 26.23 -4.15 1.67
N ALA A 9 25.47 -5.24 1.66
CA ALA A 9 24.15 -5.27 1.03
C ALA A 9 23.12 -4.39 1.77
N MET A 10 23.16 -4.36 3.11
CA MET A 10 22.26 -3.53 3.91
C MET A 10 22.59 -2.03 3.78
N LEU A 11 23.88 -1.69 3.64
CA LEU A 11 24.33 -0.32 3.35
C LEU A 11 23.97 0.12 1.92
N LEU A 12 24.00 -0.78 0.95
CA LEU A 12 23.62 -0.48 -0.44
C LEU A 12 22.12 -0.20 -0.57
N VAL A 13 21.26 -0.95 0.14
CA VAL A 13 19.80 -0.71 0.17
C VAL A 13 19.47 0.61 0.89
N LEU A 14 20.20 0.95 1.96
CA LEU A 14 20.04 2.26 2.62
C LEU A 14 20.54 3.41 1.74
N CYS A 15 21.67 3.27 1.05
CA CYS A 15 22.22 4.33 0.21
C CYS A 15 21.44 4.52 -1.10
N CYS A 16 20.85 3.47 -1.68
CA CYS A 16 20.01 3.62 -2.88
C CYS A 16 18.62 4.16 -2.56
N GLY A 17 18.13 4.05 -1.32
CA GLY A 17 16.83 4.62 -0.90
C GLY A 17 16.87 6.11 -0.52
N LEU A 18 18.06 6.66 -0.22
CA LEU A 18 18.24 8.05 0.24
C LEU A 18 18.58 9.04 -0.88
N PHE A 19 18.78 8.56 -2.11
CA PHE A 19 19.14 9.39 -3.27
C PHE A 19 18.25 9.06 -4.47
N SER A 20 16.92 9.13 -4.29
CA SER A 20 16.10 9.51 -5.43
C SER A 20 16.32 11.00 -5.65
N PRO A 21 16.81 11.45 -6.82
CA PRO A 21 16.79 12.88 -7.11
C PRO A 21 15.35 13.36 -6.92
N ALA A 22 15.18 14.52 -6.27
CA ALA A 22 13.91 15.25 -6.27
C ALA A 22 13.60 15.59 -7.74
N GLN A 23 13.00 14.65 -8.46
CA GLN A 23 12.36 14.92 -9.72
C GLN A 23 11.12 15.72 -9.34
N ALA A 24 11.10 17.00 -9.69
CA ALA A 24 9.84 17.73 -9.76
C ALA A 24 8.96 16.98 -10.78
N HIS A 25 8.01 16.20 -10.28
CA HIS A 25 7.14 15.39 -11.10
C HIS A 25 6.04 16.29 -11.65
N SER A 26 5.89 16.36 -12.98
CA SER A 26 4.68 16.91 -13.57
C SER A 26 3.46 16.10 -13.09
N PRO A 27 2.26 16.70 -12.99
CA PRO A 27 1.07 15.96 -12.61
C PRO A 27 0.90 14.74 -13.53
N TYR A 28 0.33 13.67 -13.01
CA TYR A 28 0.13 12.44 -13.76
C TYR A 28 -1.10 11.67 -13.26
N PHE A 29 -1.70 10.90 -14.16
CA PHE A 29 -2.75 9.95 -13.80
C PHE A 29 -2.14 8.63 -13.37
N GLY A 30 -2.56 8.13 -12.21
CA GLY A 30 -2.23 6.78 -11.74
C GLY A 30 -3.28 5.77 -12.16
N GLN A 31 -4.07 5.25 -11.19
CA GLN A 31 -5.17 4.34 -11.51
C GLN A 31 -6.21 5.06 -12.37
N ARG A 32 -6.67 4.36 -13.42
CA ARG A 32 -7.68 4.85 -14.38
C ARG A 32 -8.75 3.78 -14.58
N GLU A 33 -10.01 4.18 -14.52
CA GLU A 33 -11.15 3.31 -14.73
C GLU A 33 -12.18 3.99 -15.63
N LYS A 34 -12.51 3.35 -16.74
CA LYS A 34 -13.48 3.85 -17.72
C LYS A 34 -14.83 3.17 -17.50
N ILE A 35 -15.90 3.97 -17.43
CA ILE A 35 -17.28 3.47 -17.38
C ILE A 35 -18.16 4.26 -18.36
N ASN A 36 -19.26 3.64 -18.77
CA ASN A 36 -20.29 4.34 -19.52
C ASN A 36 -21.39 4.76 -18.54
N SER A 37 -21.64 6.07 -18.45
CA SER A 37 -22.74 6.65 -17.70
C SER A 37 -23.93 6.92 -18.64
N PRO A 38 -25.17 6.75 -18.17
CA PRO A 38 -26.36 7.11 -18.95
C PRO A 38 -26.40 8.57 -19.38
N ASP A 39 -25.85 9.48 -18.55
CA ASP A 39 -26.01 10.94 -18.72
C ASP A 39 -24.83 11.61 -19.44
N PHE A 40 -23.64 11.00 -19.38
CA PHE A 40 -22.37 11.59 -19.84
C PHE A 40 -21.61 10.70 -20.83
N GLU A 41 -22.28 9.67 -21.37
CA GLU A 41 -21.67 8.64 -22.23
C GLU A 41 -20.41 8.02 -21.59
N ALA A 42 -19.27 8.02 -22.29
CA ALA A 42 -18.02 7.45 -21.84
C ALA A 42 -17.28 8.43 -20.92
N ILE A 43 -17.19 8.09 -19.63
CA ILE A 43 -16.47 8.86 -18.63
C ILE A 43 -15.32 8.06 -18.05
N GLU A 44 -14.33 8.76 -17.51
CA GLU A 44 -13.15 8.15 -16.92
C GLU A 44 -12.90 8.70 -15.51
N PHE A 45 -12.72 7.79 -14.56
CA PHE A 45 -12.24 8.08 -13.22
C PHE A 45 -10.73 7.88 -13.21
N ALA A 46 -9.99 8.89 -12.76
CA ALA A 46 -8.55 8.77 -12.61
C ALA A 46 -8.09 9.34 -11.27
N VAL A 47 -7.09 8.69 -10.66
CA VAL A 47 -6.35 9.29 -9.55
C VAL A 47 -5.32 10.24 -10.15
N LEU A 48 -5.55 11.53 -10.02
CA LEU A 48 -4.62 12.60 -10.41
C LEU A 48 -3.66 12.85 -9.25
N TYR A 49 -2.36 12.67 -9.50
CA TYR A 49 -1.29 12.93 -8.55
C TYR A 49 -0.57 14.24 -8.87
N GLY A 50 -0.27 15.01 -7.83
CA GLY A 50 0.56 16.21 -7.91
C GLY A 50 2.06 15.93 -7.77
N ASP A 51 2.83 16.99 -7.55
CA ASP A 51 4.27 16.94 -7.30
C ASP A 51 4.54 16.87 -5.80
N GLY A 52 4.60 15.66 -5.24
CA GLY A 52 5.06 15.50 -3.86
C GLY A 52 6.58 15.64 -3.81
N ILE A 53 7.06 16.74 -3.23
CA ILE A 53 8.50 17.05 -3.18
C ILE A 53 9.24 16.13 -2.19
N ILE A 54 8.58 15.63 -1.13
CA ILE A 54 9.23 14.82 -0.06
C ILE A 54 8.31 13.73 0.56
N PHE A 55 6.98 13.80 0.42
CA PHE A 55 6.00 12.91 1.08
C PHE A 55 4.89 12.47 0.11
N SER A 56 4.01 11.55 0.55
CA SER A 56 2.89 11.02 -0.24
C SER A 56 2.22 12.09 -1.10
N ASN A 57 2.27 11.93 -2.42
CA ASN A 57 1.79 12.92 -3.38
C ASN A 57 0.33 13.26 -3.07
N PRO A 58 -0.03 14.56 -2.97
CA PRO A 58 -1.42 14.94 -2.94
C PRO A 58 -2.10 14.39 -4.19
N ALA A 59 -3.29 13.85 -3.96
CA ALA A 59 -4.06 13.12 -4.93
C ALA A 59 -5.53 13.52 -4.84
N GLN A 60 -6.18 13.54 -5.98
CA GLN A 60 -7.64 13.64 -6.10
C GLN A 60 -8.11 12.57 -7.08
N VAL A 61 -9.29 12.01 -6.84
CA VAL A 61 -10.00 11.29 -7.88
C VAL A 61 -10.77 12.32 -8.68
N VAL A 62 -10.40 12.44 -9.95
CA VAL A 62 -11.09 13.29 -10.93
C VAL A 62 -11.91 12.41 -11.86
N VAL A 63 -13.04 12.95 -12.31
CA VAL A 63 -13.86 12.37 -13.36
C VAL A 63 -13.83 13.31 -14.55
N PHE A 64 -13.63 12.78 -15.75
CA PHE A 64 -13.68 13.58 -16.97
C PHE A 64 -14.39 12.85 -18.12
N ASP A 65 -14.92 13.62 -19.06
CA ASP A 65 -15.58 13.11 -20.26
C ASP A 65 -14.59 12.69 -21.35
N SER A 66 -15.10 12.21 -22.49
CA SER A 66 -14.29 11.78 -23.62
C SER A 66 -13.49 12.90 -24.31
N GLU A 67 -13.86 14.16 -24.07
CA GLU A 67 -13.15 15.34 -24.58
C GLU A 67 -12.12 15.86 -23.56
N GLY A 68 -12.01 15.22 -22.40
CA GLY A 68 -11.08 15.56 -21.34
C GLY A 68 -11.58 16.67 -20.39
N HIS A 69 -12.85 17.09 -20.48
CA HIS A 69 -13.40 18.06 -19.54
C HIS A 69 -13.65 17.44 -18.17
N LEU A 70 -13.17 18.10 -17.13
CA LEU A 70 -13.44 17.73 -15.74
C LEU A 70 -14.95 17.79 -15.46
N LEU A 71 -15.50 16.74 -14.87
CA LEU A 71 -16.91 16.62 -14.48
C LEU A 71 -17.10 16.67 -12.96
N ALA A 72 -16.15 16.13 -12.19
CA ALA A 72 -16.18 16.05 -10.73
C ALA A 72 -14.78 15.83 -10.16
N ALA A 73 -14.57 16.18 -8.90
CA ALA A 73 -13.34 15.87 -8.17
C ALA A 73 -13.61 15.64 -6.68
N THR A 74 -12.93 14.65 -6.11
CA THR A 74 -12.93 14.43 -4.66
C THR A 74 -12.09 15.50 -3.94
N PRO A 75 -12.27 15.71 -2.63
CA PRO A 75 -11.31 16.44 -1.82
C PRO A 75 -9.88 15.89 -1.94
N LEU A 76 -8.91 16.74 -1.62
CA LEU A 76 -7.49 16.36 -1.56
C LEU A 76 -7.25 15.27 -0.51
N SER A 77 -6.50 14.25 -0.91
CA SER A 77 -6.04 13.17 -0.04
C SER A 77 -4.68 12.66 -0.52
N THR A 78 -4.12 11.64 0.13
CA THR A 78 -2.84 11.03 -0.22
C THR A 78 -2.90 9.51 -0.40
N ALA A 79 -4.08 8.91 -0.22
CA ALA A 79 -4.28 7.46 -0.32
C ALA A 79 -5.64 7.12 -0.94
N LEU A 80 -5.88 7.64 -2.14
CA LEU A 80 -7.12 7.39 -2.88
C LEU A 80 -7.01 6.15 -3.76
N LEU A 81 -8.06 5.34 -3.72
CA LEU A 81 -8.24 4.16 -4.57
C LEU A 81 -9.58 4.25 -5.29
N ILE A 82 -9.62 3.75 -6.53
CA ILE A 82 -10.86 3.63 -7.30
C ILE A 82 -11.26 2.15 -7.37
N ARG A 83 -12.55 1.88 -7.24
CA ARG A 83 -13.11 0.56 -7.53
C ARG A 83 -14.41 0.76 -8.29
N CYS A 84 -14.49 0.17 -9.48
CA CYS A 84 -15.69 0.19 -10.27
C CYS A 84 -16.33 -1.19 -10.31
N ASP A 85 -17.63 -1.23 -10.05
CA ASP A 85 -18.47 -2.35 -10.43
C ASP A 85 -18.82 -2.18 -11.92
N ARG A 86 -18.46 -3.18 -12.73
CA ARG A 86 -18.72 -3.20 -14.17
C ARG A 86 -19.98 -3.99 -14.52
N SER A 87 -20.93 -4.07 -13.58
CA SER A 87 -22.23 -4.67 -13.82
C SER A 87 -22.91 -4.06 -15.05
N ASP A 88 -23.48 -4.91 -15.90
CA ASP A 88 -24.14 -4.52 -17.16
C ASP A 88 -25.36 -3.61 -16.95
N VAL A 89 -25.89 -3.54 -15.73
CA VAL A 89 -27.15 -2.82 -15.42
C VAL A 89 -26.90 -1.37 -15.02
N GLN A 90 -25.89 -1.11 -14.20
CA GLN A 90 -25.50 0.23 -13.76
C GLN A 90 -24.03 0.18 -13.29
N PRO A 91 -23.06 0.50 -14.16
CA PRO A 91 -21.67 0.54 -13.74
C PRO A 91 -21.46 1.71 -12.77
N THR A 92 -20.94 1.42 -11.59
CA THR A 92 -20.74 2.42 -10.53
C THR A 92 -19.29 2.40 -10.07
N CYS A 93 -18.64 3.55 -10.08
CA CYS A 93 -17.31 3.73 -9.52
C CYS A 93 -17.40 4.37 -8.15
N LEU A 94 -16.62 3.86 -7.21
CA LEU A 94 -16.44 4.42 -5.88
C LEU A 94 -14.98 4.80 -5.72
N ALA A 95 -14.74 5.98 -5.15
CA ALA A 95 -13.42 6.35 -4.65
C ALA A 95 -13.35 6.13 -3.14
N TYR A 96 -12.17 5.77 -2.64
CA TYR A 96 -11.97 5.46 -1.22
C TYR A 96 -10.67 6.09 -0.73
N ASP A 97 -10.78 6.87 0.35
CA ASP A 97 -9.63 7.36 1.11
C ASP A 97 -9.26 6.33 2.18
N GLU A 98 -8.11 5.67 2.00
CA GLU A 98 -7.65 4.63 2.92
C GLU A 98 -7.27 5.14 4.30
N LEU A 99 -6.83 6.40 4.42
CA LEU A 99 -6.37 6.99 5.68
C LEU A 99 -7.55 7.47 6.52
N GLN A 100 -8.52 8.12 5.87
CA GLN A 100 -9.71 8.64 6.53
C GLN A 100 -10.80 7.57 6.67
N GLY A 101 -10.75 6.51 5.86
CA GLY A 101 -11.78 5.48 5.86
C GLY A 101 -13.12 5.97 5.31
N ILE A 102 -13.07 6.89 4.32
CA ILE A 102 -14.23 7.54 3.70
C ILE A 102 -14.39 7.03 2.27
N VAL A 103 -15.62 6.72 1.88
CA VAL A 103 -16.02 6.43 0.50
C VAL A 103 -16.64 7.68 -0.11
N PHE A 104 -16.23 7.98 -1.34
CA PHE A 104 -16.80 8.99 -2.20
C PHE A 104 -17.69 8.32 -3.24
N GLU A 105 -18.99 8.58 -3.15
CA GLU A 105 -20.01 8.07 -4.07
C GLU A 105 -20.36 9.17 -5.09
N PRO A 106 -20.36 8.86 -6.41
CA PRO A 106 -20.77 9.81 -7.43
C PRO A 106 -22.17 10.40 -7.17
N GLU A 107 -22.27 11.72 -7.13
CA GLU A 107 -23.53 12.46 -7.17
C GLU A 107 -23.69 13.09 -8.56
N TYR A 108 -24.15 12.29 -9.53
CA TYR A 108 -24.22 12.68 -10.95
C TYR A 108 -24.98 13.99 -11.21
N GLU A 109 -26.01 14.30 -10.41
CA GLU A 109 -26.78 15.55 -10.51
C GLU A 109 -25.95 16.81 -10.20
N LYS A 110 -24.84 16.66 -9.47
CA LYS A 110 -23.92 17.75 -9.11
C LYS A 110 -22.76 17.87 -10.09
N TRP A 111 -22.67 17.02 -11.10
CA TRP A 111 -21.59 17.06 -12.07
C TRP A 111 -21.80 18.24 -13.02
N ALA A 112 -20.69 18.88 -13.38
CA ALA A 112 -20.70 20.04 -14.25
C ALA A 112 -19.46 20.01 -15.14
N GLN A 113 -19.64 20.40 -16.41
CA GLN A 113 -18.52 20.48 -17.34
C GLN A 113 -17.60 21.64 -16.94
N GLY A 114 -16.39 21.30 -16.52
CA GLY A 114 -15.34 22.21 -16.10
C GLY A 114 -14.25 22.39 -17.13
N ARG A 115 -13.06 22.76 -16.67
CA ARG A 115 -11.87 22.90 -17.51
C ARG A 115 -11.40 21.56 -18.08
N ILE A 116 -10.65 21.59 -19.17
CA ILE A 116 -9.95 20.43 -19.69
C ILE A 116 -8.87 20.01 -18.67
N ILE A 117 -8.92 18.73 -18.27
CA ILE A 117 -7.97 18.11 -17.34
C ILE A 117 -7.20 16.96 -17.96
N GLU A 118 -7.55 16.57 -19.18
CA GLU A 118 -6.87 15.54 -19.95
C GLU A 118 -6.64 16.05 -21.38
N GLU A 119 -5.38 16.00 -21.82
CA GLU A 119 -4.96 16.30 -23.18
C GLU A 119 -3.99 15.19 -23.62
N GLU A 120 -4.31 14.50 -24.72
CA GLU A 120 -3.44 13.47 -25.32
C GLU A 120 -3.02 12.35 -24.35
N GLY A 121 -3.91 11.90 -23.46
CA GLY A 121 -3.63 10.83 -22.50
C GLY A 121 -3.05 11.30 -21.18
N ARG A 122 -2.78 12.60 -20.99
CA ARG A 122 -2.02 13.15 -19.86
C ARG A 122 -2.68 14.39 -19.27
N PRO A 123 -2.46 14.66 -17.98
CA PRO A 123 -2.94 15.92 -17.41
C PRO A 123 -2.09 17.09 -17.95
N PRO A 124 -2.70 18.26 -18.23
CA PRO A 124 -1.99 19.49 -18.52
C PRO A 124 -0.95 19.84 -17.46
N ARG A 125 0.07 20.64 -17.81
CA ARG A 125 1.17 20.97 -16.87
C ARG A 125 0.74 21.76 -15.64
N ASP A 126 -0.41 22.42 -15.69
CA ASP A 126 -1.02 23.20 -14.62
C ASP A 126 -2.15 22.44 -13.89
N ALA A 127 -2.44 21.20 -14.30
CA ALA A 127 -3.44 20.33 -13.70
C ALA A 127 -2.95 19.66 -12.42
N TYR A 128 -2.45 20.46 -11.48
CA TYR A 128 -2.12 19.99 -10.13
C TYR A 128 -3.39 19.83 -9.29
N PRO A 129 -3.56 18.73 -8.53
CA PRO A 129 -4.64 18.54 -7.56
C PRO A 129 -4.88 19.74 -6.66
N GLU A 130 -3.80 20.36 -6.18
CA GLU A 130 -3.83 21.47 -5.23
C GLU A 130 -4.37 22.77 -5.82
N TYR A 131 -4.36 22.89 -7.15
CA TYR A 131 -4.81 24.09 -7.88
C TYR A 131 -6.14 23.86 -8.60
N LEU A 132 -6.75 22.69 -8.44
CA LEU A 132 -8.06 22.41 -9.02
C LEU A 132 -9.17 23.22 -8.36
N ASP A 133 -9.02 23.59 -7.08
CA ASP A 133 -9.97 24.39 -6.27
C ASP A 133 -11.44 23.96 -6.43
N ILE A 134 -11.63 22.66 -6.65
CA ILE A 134 -12.90 22.03 -7.00
C ILE A 134 -13.02 20.76 -6.16
N GLU A 135 -14.06 20.69 -5.32
CA GLU A 135 -14.42 19.53 -4.50
C GLU A 135 -15.94 19.29 -4.58
N TYR A 136 -16.43 18.86 -5.73
CA TYR A 136 -17.85 18.59 -5.94
C TYR A 136 -18.08 17.32 -6.76
N GLY A 137 -19.34 16.87 -6.79
CA GLY A 137 -19.77 15.71 -7.56
C GLY A 137 -19.66 14.37 -6.82
N PHE A 138 -19.34 14.41 -5.52
CA PHE A 138 -19.26 13.23 -4.66
C PHE A 138 -19.95 13.44 -3.31
N ALA A 139 -20.75 12.45 -2.91
CA ALA A 139 -21.24 12.28 -1.55
C ALA A 139 -20.16 11.58 -0.72
N GLN A 140 -20.00 12.00 0.53
CA GLN A 140 -19.05 11.40 1.45
C GLN A 140 -19.78 10.57 2.48
N ARG A 141 -19.31 9.34 2.70
CA ARG A 141 -19.76 8.52 3.82
C ARG A 141 -18.64 7.66 4.40
N PRO A 142 -18.73 7.26 5.67
CA PRO A 142 -17.83 6.27 6.23
C PRO A 142 -17.88 4.96 5.42
N ALA A 143 -16.72 4.37 5.18
CA ALA A 143 -16.61 3.06 4.54
C ALA A 143 -17.12 1.96 5.47
N THR A 144 -17.91 1.03 4.93
CA THR A 144 -18.27 -0.20 5.62
C THR A 144 -17.05 -1.12 5.77
N PHE A 145 -17.11 -2.03 6.73
CA PHE A 145 -16.00 -2.98 6.97
C PHE A 145 -15.67 -3.83 5.73
N ILE A 146 -16.70 -4.26 4.99
CA ILE A 146 -16.54 -5.06 3.77
C ILE A 146 -15.86 -4.24 2.67
N GLU A 147 -16.22 -2.96 2.52
CA GLU A 147 -15.57 -2.06 1.57
C GLU A 147 -14.10 -1.86 1.90
N LYS A 148 -13.75 -1.61 3.17
CA LYS A 148 -12.35 -1.47 3.61
C LYS A 148 -11.50 -2.67 3.18
N ILE A 149 -12.00 -3.89 3.40
CA ILE A 149 -11.32 -5.12 2.98
C ILE A 149 -11.24 -5.19 1.45
N SER A 150 -12.33 -4.92 0.75
CA SER A 150 -12.36 -4.99 -0.71
C SER A 150 -11.39 -3.99 -1.36
N PHE A 151 -11.31 -2.76 -0.86
CA PHE A 151 -10.38 -1.77 -1.37
C PHE A 151 -8.92 -2.14 -1.04
N SER A 152 -8.65 -2.67 0.15
CA SER A 152 -7.33 -3.20 0.48
C SER A 152 -6.92 -4.35 -0.46
N ALA A 153 -7.85 -5.21 -0.88
CA ALA A 153 -7.57 -6.25 -1.87
C ALA A 153 -7.24 -5.67 -3.25
N VAL A 154 -7.98 -4.64 -3.70
CA VAL A 154 -7.67 -3.91 -4.95
C VAL A 154 -6.27 -3.29 -4.90
N SER A 155 -5.91 -2.65 -3.79
CA SER A 155 -4.58 -2.08 -3.56
C SER A 155 -3.47 -3.13 -3.71
N MET A 156 -3.66 -4.31 -3.12
CA MET A 156 -2.71 -5.43 -3.24
C MET A 156 -2.53 -5.90 -4.69
N VAL A 157 -3.61 -5.95 -5.46
CA VAL A 157 -3.58 -6.37 -6.88
C VAL A 157 -2.91 -5.31 -7.75
N ASN A 158 -3.17 -4.03 -7.48
CA ASN A 158 -2.56 -2.92 -8.22
C ASN A 158 -1.07 -2.74 -7.91
N SER A 159 -0.61 -3.19 -6.73
CA SER A 159 0.78 -3.08 -6.28
C SER A 159 1.37 -4.45 -5.85
N PRO A 160 1.52 -5.42 -6.76
CA PRO A 160 1.91 -6.78 -6.41
C PRO A 160 3.35 -6.87 -5.91
N ILE A 161 4.26 -6.07 -6.47
CA ILE A 161 5.68 -6.05 -6.07
C ILE A 161 5.83 -5.51 -4.64
N ALA A 162 5.18 -4.38 -4.33
CA ALA A 162 5.19 -3.80 -2.99
C ALA A 162 4.57 -4.76 -1.96
N THR A 163 3.47 -5.41 -2.33
CA THR A 163 2.83 -6.45 -1.50
C THR A 163 3.79 -7.61 -1.24
N LEU A 164 4.45 -8.15 -2.26
CA LEU A 164 5.40 -9.25 -2.13
C LEU A 164 6.60 -8.88 -1.24
N LEU A 165 7.18 -7.69 -1.45
CA LEU A 165 8.30 -7.20 -0.63
C LEU A 165 7.88 -7.01 0.83
N SER A 166 6.66 -6.51 1.07
CA SER A 166 6.11 -6.36 2.42
C SER A 166 5.92 -7.71 3.13
N VAL A 167 5.37 -8.70 2.42
CA VAL A 167 5.24 -10.07 2.94
C VAL A 167 6.61 -10.68 3.23
N LEU A 168 7.58 -10.50 2.32
CA LEU A 168 8.94 -11.00 2.51
C LEU A 168 9.64 -10.35 3.71
N TRP A 169 9.48 -9.03 3.87
CA TRP A 169 10.00 -8.28 5.01
C TRP A 169 9.50 -8.87 6.33
N TRP A 170 8.18 -9.05 6.45
CA TRP A 170 7.59 -9.62 7.65
C TRP A 170 7.94 -11.09 7.84
N ALA A 171 8.05 -11.88 6.78
CA ALA A 171 8.51 -13.27 6.86
C ALA A 171 9.96 -13.36 7.40
N ILE A 172 10.86 -12.48 6.96
CA ILE A 172 12.24 -12.41 7.48
C ILE A 172 12.24 -11.97 8.94
N ALA A 173 11.51 -10.89 9.27
CA ALA A 173 11.40 -10.39 10.64
C ALA A 173 10.92 -11.51 11.58
N TRP A 174 9.81 -12.15 11.24
CA TRP A 174 9.25 -13.24 12.03
C TRP A 174 10.15 -14.47 12.12
N SER A 175 11.03 -14.71 11.13
CA SER A 175 11.97 -15.82 11.19
C SER A 175 12.96 -15.70 12.37
N PHE A 176 13.29 -14.49 12.80
CA PHE A 176 14.14 -14.25 13.96
C PHE A 176 13.47 -14.66 15.27
N VAL A 177 12.14 -14.60 15.36
CA VAL A 177 11.37 -15.01 16.55
C VAL A 177 10.94 -16.48 16.46
N ALA A 178 10.54 -16.95 15.28
CA ALA A 178 10.07 -18.30 15.07
C ALA A 178 11.17 -19.36 15.31
N ARG A 179 12.43 -19.08 14.92
CA ARG A 179 13.57 -19.99 15.15
C ARG A 179 13.83 -20.29 16.63
N PRO A 180 14.01 -19.31 17.53
CA PRO A 180 14.17 -19.59 18.95
C PRO A 180 12.91 -20.20 19.57
N PHE A 181 11.71 -19.80 19.12
CA PHE A 181 10.46 -20.42 19.55
C PHE A 181 10.42 -21.93 19.29
N TRP A 182 10.78 -22.37 18.07
CA TRP A 182 10.84 -23.80 17.76
C TRP A 182 11.89 -24.55 18.59
N ARG A 183 13.04 -23.93 18.87
CA ARG A 183 14.07 -24.51 19.75
C ARG A 183 13.56 -24.68 21.17
N TRP A 184 12.87 -23.67 21.69
CA TRP A 184 12.29 -23.70 23.03
C TRP A 184 11.18 -24.74 23.15
N LYS A 185 10.29 -24.82 22.15
CA LYS A 185 9.24 -25.85 22.07
C LYS A 185 9.83 -27.26 22.06
N ARG A 186 10.93 -27.49 21.32
CA ARG A 186 11.61 -28.80 21.27
C ARG A 186 12.20 -29.21 22.61
N ASN A 187 12.64 -28.26 23.42
CA ASN A 187 13.18 -28.51 24.76
C ASN A 187 12.08 -28.68 25.82
N GLY A 188 10.85 -29.01 25.41
CA GLY A 188 9.72 -29.24 26.33
C GLY A 188 9.27 -27.99 27.08
N LEU A 189 9.51 -26.79 26.54
CA LEU A 189 9.25 -25.49 27.18
C LEU A 189 10.01 -25.27 28.50
N GLN A 190 10.92 -26.17 28.87
CA GLN A 190 11.74 -26.02 30.07
C GLN A 190 12.81 -24.97 29.85
N ILE A 191 13.04 -24.12 30.85
CA ILE A 191 14.12 -23.12 30.87
C ILE A 191 15.42 -23.86 31.18
N ILE A 192 15.93 -24.58 30.18
CA ILE A 192 17.27 -25.20 30.28
C ILE A 192 18.29 -24.05 30.28
N PRO A 193 19.33 -24.08 31.13
CA PRO A 193 20.41 -23.09 31.07
C PRO A 193 21.00 -23.07 29.66
N LEU A 194 20.64 -22.03 28.91
CA LEU A 194 21.17 -21.81 27.57
C LEU A 194 22.68 -21.60 27.72
N LYS A 195 23.49 -22.33 26.96
CA LYS A 195 24.91 -21.97 26.77
C LYS A 195 24.96 -20.48 26.43
N GLY A 196 25.87 -19.71 27.04
CA GLY A 196 25.88 -18.24 26.92
C GLY A 196 25.77 -17.73 25.47
N TRP A 197 26.37 -18.45 24.52
CA TRP A 197 26.23 -18.20 23.08
C TRP A 197 24.79 -18.30 22.54
N SER A 198 24.01 -19.30 22.97
CA SER A 198 22.62 -19.48 22.56
C SER A 198 21.69 -18.41 23.15
N ALA A 199 21.98 -17.96 24.38
CA ALA A 199 21.28 -16.83 24.99
C ALA A 199 21.56 -15.54 24.20
N ALA A 200 22.83 -15.25 23.89
CA ALA A 200 23.24 -14.10 23.09
C ALA A 200 22.57 -14.08 21.71
N LEU A 201 22.53 -15.23 21.01
CA LEU A 201 21.85 -15.34 19.71
C LEU A 201 20.33 -15.10 19.80
N THR A 202 19.70 -15.54 20.89
CA THR A 202 18.26 -15.33 21.09
C THR A 202 17.97 -13.85 21.32
N VAL A 203 18.76 -13.19 22.17
CA VAL A 203 18.66 -11.74 22.40
C VAL A 203 18.89 -10.97 21.10
N LEU A 204 19.94 -11.31 20.35
CA LEU A 204 20.23 -10.68 19.05
C LEU A 204 19.07 -10.85 18.06
N SER A 205 18.42 -12.01 18.05
CA SER A 205 17.28 -12.27 17.15
C SER A 205 16.05 -11.44 17.54
N ILE A 206 15.77 -11.28 18.84
CA ILE A 206 14.69 -10.40 19.33
C ILE A 206 15.00 -8.94 18.98
N LEU A 207 16.24 -8.49 19.20
CA LEU A 207 16.66 -7.14 18.82
C LEU A 207 16.55 -6.90 17.31
N ALA A 208 16.88 -7.88 16.47
CA ALA A 208 16.70 -7.79 15.02
C ALA A 208 15.22 -7.65 14.62
N PHE A 209 14.32 -8.43 15.22
CA PHE A 209 12.87 -8.29 15.00
C PHE A 209 12.36 -6.91 15.41
N LEU A 210 12.76 -6.42 16.59
CA LEU A 210 12.38 -5.09 17.07
C LEU A 210 12.92 -3.99 16.16
N GLY A 211 14.18 -4.09 15.72
CA GLY A 211 14.78 -3.14 14.78
C GLY A 211 14.04 -3.09 13.44
N MET A 212 13.71 -4.25 12.87
CA MET A 212 12.92 -4.32 11.63
C MET A 212 11.50 -3.78 11.81
N SER A 213 10.86 -4.05 12.96
CA SER A 213 9.52 -3.54 13.26
C SER A 213 9.53 -2.02 13.44
N PHE A 214 10.58 -1.47 14.08
CA PHE A 214 10.79 -0.04 14.22
C PHE A 214 10.99 0.64 12.86
N LEU A 215 11.83 0.07 11.99
CA LEU A 215 12.01 0.57 10.62
C LEU A 215 10.69 0.56 9.82
N ALA A 216 9.89 -0.51 9.94
CA ALA A 216 8.57 -0.57 9.30
C ALA A 216 7.60 0.48 9.85
N ALA A 217 7.63 0.74 11.16
CA ALA A 217 6.82 1.79 11.79
C ALA A 217 7.25 3.19 11.32
N CYS A 218 8.56 3.47 11.25
CA CYS A 218 9.08 4.73 10.71
C CYS A 218 8.69 4.90 9.23
N ALA A 219 8.81 3.85 8.42
CA ALA A 219 8.40 3.88 7.02
C ALA A 219 6.89 4.15 6.87
N TRP A 220 6.06 3.53 7.71
CA TRP A 220 4.62 3.77 7.74
C TRP A 220 4.27 5.21 8.16
N LEU A 221 5.04 5.83 9.06
CA LEU A 221 4.84 7.24 9.41
C LEU A 221 5.19 8.20 8.26
N ILE A 222 6.11 7.82 7.38
CA ILE A 222 6.50 8.61 6.21
C ILE A 222 5.49 8.44 5.07
N GLN A 223 5.04 7.20 4.85
CA GLN A 223 4.09 6.84 3.81
C GLN A 223 3.03 5.91 4.41
N PRO A 224 1.98 6.47 5.02
CA PRO A 224 0.97 5.69 5.68
C PRO A 224 0.16 4.92 4.65
N TYR A 225 -0.06 3.64 4.94
CA TYR A 225 -0.92 2.75 4.17
C TYR A 225 -1.96 2.12 5.09
N SER A 226 -2.99 1.51 4.50
CA SER A 226 -4.08 0.88 5.26
C SER A 226 -3.59 -0.03 6.38
N ILE A 227 -4.13 0.16 7.59
CA ILE A 227 -3.85 -0.72 8.73
C ILE A 227 -4.29 -2.17 8.46
N HIS A 228 -5.26 -2.36 7.57
CA HIS A 228 -5.76 -3.68 7.18
C HIS A 228 -4.73 -4.41 6.30
N PHE A 229 -4.10 -3.66 5.38
CA PHE A 229 -2.97 -4.17 4.60
C PHE A 229 -1.79 -4.54 5.52
N LEU A 230 -1.43 -3.67 6.48
CA LEU A 230 -0.38 -3.97 7.46
C LEU A 230 -0.64 -5.28 8.21
N PHE A 231 -1.86 -5.43 8.74
CA PHE A 231 -2.25 -6.62 9.48
C PHE A 231 -2.16 -7.87 8.59
N PHE A 232 -2.64 -7.79 7.34
CA PHE A 232 -2.54 -8.89 6.39
C PHE A 232 -1.09 -9.33 6.15
N VAL A 233 -0.19 -8.42 5.77
CA VAL A 233 1.21 -8.79 5.46
C VAL A 233 1.97 -9.24 6.70
N PHE A 234 1.65 -8.70 7.87
CA PHE A 234 2.22 -9.08 9.15
C PHE A 234 1.87 -10.52 9.54
N ILE A 235 0.58 -10.88 9.48
CA ILE A 235 0.10 -12.23 9.80
C ILE A 235 0.56 -13.24 8.75
N LEU A 236 0.46 -12.92 7.46
CA LEU A 236 0.91 -13.81 6.40
C LEU A 236 2.42 -14.07 6.49
N GLY A 237 3.21 -13.03 6.74
CA GLY A 237 4.65 -13.15 7.00
C GLY A 237 4.94 -14.06 8.21
N ALA A 238 4.18 -13.93 9.30
CA ALA A 238 4.31 -14.80 10.48
C ALA A 238 4.05 -16.27 10.13
N VAL A 239 2.97 -16.55 9.40
CA VAL A 239 2.61 -17.92 8.96
C VAL A 239 3.72 -18.51 8.10
N ILE A 240 4.20 -17.77 7.09
CA ILE A 240 5.30 -18.19 6.23
C ILE A 240 6.56 -18.49 7.05
N ALA A 241 6.94 -17.58 7.95
CA ALA A 241 8.11 -17.76 8.81
C ALA A 241 8.00 -19.01 9.69
N VAL A 242 6.83 -19.23 10.30
CA VAL A 242 6.56 -20.41 11.14
C VAL A 242 6.71 -21.70 10.33
N VAL A 243 6.15 -21.75 9.11
CA VAL A 243 6.25 -22.90 8.21
C VAL A 243 7.69 -23.15 7.76
N LEU A 244 8.40 -22.12 7.30
CA LEU A 244 9.77 -22.25 6.77
C LEU A 244 10.81 -22.56 7.86
N THR A 245 10.60 -22.08 9.08
CA THR A 245 11.55 -22.31 10.19
C THR A 245 11.29 -23.61 10.95
N ARG A 246 10.14 -24.26 10.71
CA ARG A 246 9.85 -25.58 11.25
C ARG A 246 10.78 -26.60 10.58
N ARG A 247 11.73 -27.15 11.33
CA ARG A 247 12.50 -28.30 10.84
C ARG A 247 11.55 -29.46 10.59
N LYS A 248 11.58 -30.04 9.38
CA LYS A 248 10.95 -31.32 9.10
C LYS A 248 11.60 -32.35 10.02
N ALA A 249 10.81 -33.12 10.76
CA ALA A 249 11.33 -34.32 11.41
C ALA A 249 11.85 -35.21 10.28
N VAL A 250 13.14 -35.52 10.30
CA VAL A 250 13.66 -36.60 9.45
C VAL A 250 12.96 -37.84 9.98
N VAL A 251 12.07 -38.41 9.18
CA VAL A 251 11.57 -39.76 9.43
C VAL A 251 12.80 -40.65 9.25
N GLU A 252 13.38 -41.11 10.34
CA GLU A 252 14.27 -42.26 10.31
C GLU A 252 13.43 -43.41 9.74
N ALA A 253 13.67 -43.74 8.47
CA ALA A 253 13.19 -44.97 7.89
C ALA A 253 14.10 -46.07 8.45
N ASP A 254 13.54 -46.88 9.35
CA ASP A 254 14.07 -48.20 9.70
C ASP A 254 14.03 -49.14 8.47
#